data_AF-A0A529MGC3-F1
#
_entry.id   AF-A0A529MGC3-F1
#
_cell.length_a   1.000
_cell.length_b   1.000
_cell.length_c   1.000
_cell.angle_alpha   90.00
_cell.angle_beta   90.00
_cell.angle_gamma   90.00
#
_symmetry.space_group_name_H-M   'P 1'
#
loop_
_entity.id
_entity.type
_entity.pdbx_description
1 polymer ?
#
loop_
_entity_poly.entity_id
_entity_poly.type
_entity_poly.pdbx_seq_one_letter_code
_entity_poly.pdbx_strand_id
1 'polypeptide(L)' 'PEERSLIDRAAKARGKNRTDFVLEAARMAAEEALLDQAIIAASPAAYAAFLARLDMPPDPNERLRKTMQTPAPWEKA' A
#
# COMPACT_ATOMS: atom_id res chain seq x y z
N PRO A 1 -9.00 -18.96 -25.98
CA PRO A 1 -9.34 -18.33 -27.29
C PRO A 1 -10.17 -17.04 -27.14
N GLU A 2 -11.18 -17.08 -26.26
CA GLU A 2 -12.08 -15.95 -26.00
C GLU A 2 -11.38 -14.76 -25.31
N GLU A 3 -10.61 -14.99 -24.26
CA GLU A 3 -9.83 -13.93 -23.58
C GLU A 3 -8.91 -13.18 -24.54
N ARG A 4 -8.17 -13.91 -25.37
CA ARG A 4 -7.30 -13.30 -26.37
C ARG A 4 -8.08 -12.43 -27.35
N SER A 5 -9.25 -12.88 -27.80
CA SER A 5 -10.11 -12.09 -28.70
C SER A 5 -10.64 -10.84 -28.01
N LEU A 6 -11.03 -10.94 -26.73
CA LEU A 6 -11.47 -9.81 -25.93
C LEU A 6 -10.34 -8.77 -25.77
N ILE A 7 -9.13 -9.22 -25.45
CA ILE A 7 -7.94 -8.36 -25.31
C ILE A 7 -7.60 -7.70 -26.65
N ASP A 8 -7.60 -8.45 -27.75
CA ASP A 8 -7.32 -7.91 -29.09
C ASP A 8 -8.36 -6.82 -29.48
N ARG A 9 -9.65 -7.02 -29.15
CA ARG A 9 -10.70 -6.02 -29.34
C ARG A 9 -10.49 -4.78 -28.47
N ALA A 10 -10.12 -4.95 -27.21
CA ALA A 10 -9.85 -3.84 -26.29
C ALA A 10 -8.62 -3.03 -26.71
N ALA A 11 -7.55 -3.71 -27.12
CA ALA A 11 -6.34 -3.09 -27.67
C ALA A 11 -6.68 -2.25 -28.91
N LYS A 12 -7.44 -2.82 -29.85
CA LYS A 12 -7.91 -2.11 -31.05
C LYS A 12 -8.77 -0.88 -30.71
N ALA A 13 -9.69 -0.99 -29.75
CA ALA A 13 -10.53 0.13 -29.31
C ALA A 13 -9.71 1.28 -28.69
N ARG A 14 -8.54 0.98 -28.14
CA ARG A 14 -7.58 1.96 -27.60
C ARG A 14 -6.50 2.40 -28.59
N GLY A 15 -6.55 1.92 -29.84
CA GLY A 15 -5.55 2.24 -30.87
C GLY A 15 -4.17 1.63 -30.61
N LYS A 16 -4.10 0.53 -29.84
CA LYS A 16 -2.86 -0.12 -29.41
C LYS A 16 -2.74 -1.52 -30.00
N ASN A 17 -1.52 -2.03 -30.13
CA ASN A 17 -1.32 -3.46 -30.37
C ASN A 17 -1.52 -4.26 -29.06
N ARG A 18 -1.65 -5.60 -29.15
CA ARG A 18 -1.88 -6.45 -27.98
C ARG A 18 -0.78 -6.33 -26.93
N THR A 19 0.48 -6.29 -27.36
CA THR A 19 1.62 -6.23 -26.44
C THR A 19 1.60 -4.94 -25.63
N ASP A 20 1.38 -3.80 -26.28
CA ASP A 20 1.32 -2.50 -25.62
C ASP A 20 0.15 -2.43 -24.63
N PHE A 21 -1.02 -2.96 -25.03
CA PHE A 21 -2.20 -3.00 -24.18
C PHE A 21 -1.99 -3.86 -22.93
N VAL A 22 -1.41 -5.05 -23.09
CA VAL A 22 -1.14 -5.96 -21.96
C VAL A 22 -0.08 -5.39 -21.04
N LEU A 23 0.99 -4.79 -21.57
CA LEU A 23 2.06 -4.21 -20.78
C LEU A 23 1.55 -3.04 -19.91
N GLU A 24 0.73 -2.16 -20.50
CA GLU A 24 0.14 -1.05 -19.77
C GLU A 24 -0.84 -1.51 -18.68
N ALA A 25 -1.69 -2.49 -18.99
CA ALA A 25 -2.59 -3.09 -18.01
C ALA A 25 -1.83 -3.75 -16.85
N ALA A 26 -0.75 -4.47 -17.16
CA ALA A 26 0.10 -5.09 -16.15
C ALA A 26 0.78 -4.04 -15.26
N ARG A 27 1.26 -2.93 -15.84
CA ARG A 27 1.82 -1.82 -15.06
C ARG A 27 0.78 -1.21 -14.11
N MET A 28 -0.41 -0.90 -14.60
CA MET A 28 -1.48 -0.33 -13.77
C MET A 28 -1.84 -1.26 -12.60
N ALA A 29 -1.97 -2.56 -12.87
CA ALA A 29 -2.25 -3.55 -11.82
C ALA A 29 -1.10 -3.67 -10.81
N ALA A 30 0.16 -3.56 -11.26
CA ALA A 30 1.31 -3.57 -10.37
C ALA A 30 1.36 -2.31 -9.49
N GLU A 31 1.08 -1.14 -10.05
CA GLU A 31 1.00 0.12 -9.30
C GLU A 31 -0.11 0.07 -8.25
N GLU A 32 -1.31 -0.38 -8.62
CA GLU A 32 -2.44 -0.57 -7.69
C GLU A 32 -2.09 -1.53 -6.56
N ALA A 33 -1.51 -2.68 -6.87
CA ALA A 33 -1.11 -3.67 -5.88
C ALA A 33 -0.01 -3.17 -4.90
N LEU A 34 0.87 -2.28 -5.35
CA LEU A 34 1.88 -1.65 -4.49
C LEU A 34 1.27 -0.53 -3.63
N LEU A 35 0.34 0.24 -4.17
CA LEU A 35 -0.36 1.30 -3.45
C LEU A 35 -1.25 0.72 -2.34
N ASP A 36 -1.94 -0.38 -2.59
CA ASP A 36 -2.75 -1.10 -1.59
C ASP A 36 -1.94 -1.55 -0.36
N GLN A 37 -0.62 -1.76 -0.52
CA GLN A 37 0.26 -2.14 0.58
C GLN A 37 0.79 -0.92 1.37
N ALA A 38 0.81 0.27 0.75
CA ALA A 38 1.46 1.45 1.31
C ALA A 38 0.46 2.47 1.87
N ILE A 39 -0.78 2.49 1.37
CA ILE A 39 -1.78 3.51 1.73
C ILE A 39 -2.74 2.96 2.78
N ILE A 40 -2.67 3.53 3.98
CA ILE A 40 -3.67 3.31 5.02
C ILE A 40 -4.82 4.30 4.79
N ALA A 41 -5.91 3.81 4.22
CA ALA A 41 -7.13 4.60 4.08
C ALA A 41 -7.80 4.79 5.44
N ALA A 42 -8.09 6.05 5.80
CA ALA A 42 -8.78 6.40 7.03
C ALA A 42 -9.98 7.29 6.73
N SER A 43 -11.08 7.09 7.47
CA SER A 43 -12.19 8.04 7.45
C SER A 43 -11.72 9.39 8.02
N PRO A 44 -12.37 10.52 7.70
CA PRO A 44 -12.00 11.82 8.26
C PRO A 44 -11.95 11.81 9.81
N ALA A 45 -12.88 11.09 10.45
CA ALA A 45 -12.91 10.95 11.91
C ALA A 45 -11.71 10.14 12.45
N ALA A 46 -11.36 9.02 11.80
CA ALA A 46 -10.20 8.23 12.19
C ALA A 46 -8.89 9.00 12.00
N TYR A 47 -8.79 9.78 10.91
CA TYR A 47 -7.64 10.64 10.64
C TYR A 47 -7.48 11.74 11.70
N ALA A 48 -8.57 12.43 12.07
CA ALA A 48 -8.54 13.44 13.13
C ALA A 48 -8.15 12.85 14.49
N ALA A 49 -8.67 11.67 14.84
CA ALA A 49 -8.29 10.98 16.07
C ALA A 49 -6.81 10.56 16.06
N PHE A 50 -6.30 10.11 14.91
CA PHE A 50 -4.89 9.77 14.74
C PHE A 50 -3.99 11.00 14.95
N LEU A 51 -4.29 12.13 14.31
CA LEU A 51 -3.54 13.37 14.49
C LEU A 51 -3.53 13.83 15.95
N ALA A 52 -4.70 13.81 16.60
CA ALA A 52 -4.80 14.18 18.01
C ALA A 52 -3.92 13.30 18.91
N ARG A 53 -3.70 12.02 18.57
CA ARG A 53 -2.78 11.14 19.32
C ARG A 53 -1.32 11.32 18.95
N LEU A 54 -1.04 11.70 17.70
CA LEU A 54 0.32 11.98 17.25
C LEU A 54 0.88 13.25 17.91
N ASP A 55 0.04 14.27 18.10
CA ASP A 55 0.41 15.54 18.72
C ASP A 55 0.51 15.47 20.26
N MET A 56 0.01 14.39 20.87
CA MET A 56 0.10 14.20 22.32
C MET A 56 1.52 13.76 22.72
N PRO A 57 2.06 14.27 23.83
CA PRO A 57 3.28 13.72 24.40
C PRO A 57 3.05 12.23 24.73
N PRO A 58 4.07 11.37 24.55
CA PRO A 58 3.94 9.98 24.91
C PRO A 58 3.66 9.88 26.41
N ASP A 59 2.61 9.15 26.78
CA ASP A 59 2.34 8.78 28.16
C ASP A 59 2.95 7.38 28.41
N PRO A 60 4.16 7.30 29.01
CA PRO A 60 4.90 6.07 29.09
C PRO A 60 4.26 5.12 30.09
N ASN A 61 3.46 4.19 29.59
CA ASN A 61 2.98 3.05 30.36
C ASN A 61 4.12 2.05 30.66
N GLU A 62 3.91 1.15 31.61
CA GLU A 62 4.92 0.17 32.04
C GLU A 62 5.45 -0.69 30.89
N ARG A 63 4.58 -1.08 29.94
CA ARG A 63 4.94 -1.90 28.79
C ARG A 63 5.84 -1.13 27.82
N LEU A 64 5.51 0.12 27.53
CA LEU A 64 6.34 1.00 26.69
C LEU A 64 7.72 1.21 27.31
N ARG A 65 7.78 1.50 28.61
CA ARG A 65 9.06 1.66 29.33
C ARG A 65 9.91 0.40 29.25
N LYS A 66 9.31 -0.78 29.47
CA LYS A 66 10.00 -2.06 29.32
C LYS A 66 10.52 -2.25 27.90
N THR A 67 9.71 -1.98 26.87
CA THR A 67 10.13 -2.09 25.47
C THR A 67 11.30 -1.18 25.15
N MET A 68 11.26 0.08 25.57
CA MET A 68 12.34 1.05 25.31
C MET A 68 13.65 0.74 26.06
N GLN A 69 13.59 -0.08 27.12
CA GLN A 69 14.76 -0.52 27.90
C GLN A 69 15.24 -1.93 27.52
N THR A 70 14.50 -2.64 26.66
CA THR A 70 14.87 -3.98 26.22
C THR A 70 15.96 -3.85 25.17
N PRO A 71 17.15 -4.46 25.38
CA PRO A 71 18.20 -4.49 24.37
C PRO A 71 17.65 -5.01 23.05
N ALA A 72 18.06 -4.40 21.94
CA ALA A 72 17.55 -4.82 20.65
C ALA A 72 18.04 -6.26 20.36
N PRO A 73 17.21 -7.13 19.75
CA PRO A 73 17.58 -8.54 19.57
C PRO A 73 18.77 -8.77 18.62
N TRP A 74 19.22 -7.73 17.93
CA TRP A 74 20.42 -7.72 17.08
C TRP A 74 21.64 -7.05 17.72
N GLU A 75 21.49 -6.45 18.91
CA GLU A 75 22.62 -6.04 19.72
C GLU A 75 23.22 -7.30 20.35
N LYS A 76 24.44 -7.65 19.95
CA LYS A 76 25.14 -8.79 20.56
C LYS A 76 25.31 -8.52 22.06
N ALA A 77 24.98 -9.52 22.86
CA ALA A 77 25.21 -9.53 24.31
C ALA A 77 26.67 -9.27 24.66
#